data_AF-A0A6V7M657-F1
#
_entry.id   AF-A0A6V7M657-F1
#
_cell.length_a   1.000
_cell.length_b   1.000
_cell.length_c   1.000
_cell.angle_alpha   90.00
_cell.angle_beta   90.00
_cell.angle_gamma   90.00
#
_symmetry.space_group_name_H-M   'P 1'
#
loop_
_entity.id
_entity.type
_entity.pdbx_description
1 polymer ?
#
loop_
_entity_poly.entity_id
_entity_poly.type
_entity_poly.pdbx_seq_one_letter_code
_entity_poly.pdbx_strand_id
1 'polypeptide(L)'
;VTLINPAYTANEISKQLENSEADAVITNDAKYSVVMESFKLAKISSKSPIIVITDTTDVPTGSINFWDLVSDKVEEFRRMGGRTMINPESDTSVLPYSSGTTGLPKGVELTH
;
A
#
# COMPACT_ATOMS: atom_id res chain seq x y z
N VAL A 1 -7.97 0.12 1.77
CA VAL A 1 -6.84 0.47 0.86
C VAL A 1 -6.74 1.98 0.67
N THR A 2 -5.54 2.56 0.59
CA THR A 2 -5.33 3.99 0.29
C THR A 2 -4.54 4.17 -1.00
N LEU A 3 -4.81 5.25 -1.74
CA LEU A 3 -4.11 5.60 -2.97
C LEU A 3 -3.14 6.75 -2.71
N ILE A 4 -1.99 6.72 -3.39
CA ILE A 4 -0.93 7.72 -3.26
C ILE A 4 -0.65 8.30 -4.65
N ASN A 5 -0.43 9.61 -4.72
CA ASN A 5 -0.01 10.25 -5.96
C ASN A 5 1.46 9.87 -6.28
N PRO A 6 1.77 9.28 -7.45
CA PRO A 6 3.14 8.92 -7.83
C PRO A 6 4.11 10.10 -7.91
N ALA A 7 3.60 11.33 -8.00
CA ALA A 7 4.41 12.55 -8.02
C ALA A 7 4.89 12.99 -6.63
N TYR A 8 4.39 12.39 -5.55
CA TYR A 8 4.78 12.74 -4.19
C TYR A 8 6.24 12.43 -3.90
N THR A 9 6.82 13.29 -3.07
CA THR A 9 8.15 13.14 -2.47
C THR A 9 8.13 12.12 -1.34
N ALA A 10 9.30 11.63 -0.94
CA ALA A 10 9.43 10.68 0.16
C ALA A 10 8.81 11.21 1.48
N ASN A 11 8.96 12.51 1.76
CA ASN A 11 8.36 13.17 2.93
C ASN A 11 6.82 13.24 2.89
N GLU A 12 6.23 13.39 1.71
CA GLU A 12 4.76 13.41 1.57
C GLU A 12 4.19 12.00 1.71
N ILE A 13 4.86 11.02 1.09
CA ILE A 13 4.51 9.61 1.24
C ILE A 13 4.65 9.17 2.70
N SER A 14 5.73 9.54 3.40
CA SER A 14 5.96 9.11 4.78
C SER A 14 4.83 9.56 5.71
N LYS A 15 4.35 10.79 5.56
CA LYS A 15 3.22 11.32 6.33
C LYS A 15 1.93 10.54 6.07
N GLN A 16 1.67 10.16 4.82
CA GLN A 16 0.50 9.36 4.49
C GLN A 16 0.64 7.93 5.02
N LEU A 17 1.83 7.33 4.98
CA LEU A 17 2.08 6.00 5.55
C LEU A 17 1.88 5.99 7.07
N GLU A 18 2.40 6.98 7.79
CA GLU A 18 2.17 7.13 9.23
C GLU A 18 0.69 7.33 9.55
N ASN A 19 0.00 8.19 8.79
CA ASN A 19 -1.39 8.52 9.09
C ASN A 19 -2.39 7.43 8.71
N SER A 20 -2.08 6.62 7.70
CA SER A 20 -2.93 5.49 7.27
C SER A 20 -2.60 4.19 7.97
N GLU A 21 -1.54 4.15 8.78
CA GLU A 21 -1.03 2.94 9.43
C GLU A 21 -0.83 1.79 8.43
N ALA A 22 -0.36 2.12 7.22
CA ALA A 22 -0.28 1.17 6.12
C ALA A 22 0.71 0.03 6.41
N ASP A 23 0.23 -1.22 6.34
CA ASP A 23 1.04 -2.41 6.56
C ASP A 23 1.92 -2.80 5.37
N ALA A 24 1.56 -2.37 4.16
CA ALA A 24 2.26 -2.70 2.91
C ALA A 24 2.11 -1.58 1.87
N VAL A 25 3.04 -1.51 0.92
CA VAL A 25 2.95 -0.60 -0.23
C VAL A 25 3.14 -1.35 -1.54
N ILE A 26 2.23 -1.10 -2.49
CA ILE A 26 2.37 -1.51 -3.88
C ILE A 26 2.86 -0.32 -4.70
N THR A 27 3.95 -0.49 -5.44
CA THR A 27 4.58 0.56 -6.24
C THR A 27 5.20 0.00 -7.53
N ASN A 28 5.77 0.85 -8.37
CA ASN A 28 6.55 0.43 -9.54
C ASN A 28 8.05 0.62 -9.31
N ASP A 29 8.85 0.02 -10.20
CA ASP A 29 10.31 0.12 -10.22
C ASP A 29 10.81 1.57 -10.17
N ALA A 30 10.21 2.47 -10.94
CA ALA A 30 10.58 3.88 -11.04
C ALA A 30 10.39 4.66 -9.73
N LYS A 31 9.52 4.18 -8.83
CA LYS A 31 9.20 4.84 -7.54
C LYS A 31 9.73 4.08 -6.33
N TYR A 32 10.34 2.92 -6.53
CA TYR A 32 10.88 2.10 -5.45
C TYR A 32 11.82 2.87 -4.51
N SER A 33 12.77 3.64 -5.05
CA SER A 33 13.73 4.40 -4.23
C SER A 33 13.06 5.43 -3.34
N VAL A 34 12.05 6.14 -3.86
CA VAL A 34 11.28 7.15 -3.12
C VAL A 34 10.44 6.50 -2.01
N VAL A 35 9.83 5.34 -2.29
CA VAL A 35 9.08 4.57 -1.30
C VAL A 35 10.00 4.01 -0.21
N MET A 36 11.18 3.50 -0.58
CA MET A 36 12.15 3.01 0.41
C MET A 36 12.65 4.13 1.32
N GLU A 37 12.84 5.34 0.79
CA GLU A 37 13.16 6.53 1.58
C GLU A 37 12.00 6.93 2.51
N SER A 38 10.76 6.89 2.03
CA SER A 38 9.60 7.25 2.85
C SER A 38 9.39 6.30 4.03
N PHE A 39 9.70 5.01 3.89
CA PHE A 39 9.66 4.05 5.01
C PHE A 39 10.67 4.38 6.10
N LYS A 40 11.88 4.80 5.71
CA LYS A 40 12.92 5.24 6.66
C LYS A 40 12.48 6.48 7.44
N LEU A 41 11.87 7.43 6.74
CA LEU A 41 11.34 8.67 7.33
C LEU A 41 10.17 8.40 8.28
N ALA A 42 9.25 7.53 7.88
CA ALA A 42 8.09 7.10 8.65
C ALA A 42 8.43 6.19 9.85
N LYS A 43 9.71 5.79 9.98
CA LYS A 43 10.19 4.82 10.98
C LYS A 43 9.40 3.51 10.97
N ILE A 44 8.87 3.13 9.81
CA ILE A 44 8.11 1.90 9.62
C ILE A 44 9.09 0.72 9.68
N SER A 45 8.66 -0.35 10.35
CA SER A 45 9.48 -1.56 10.50
C SER A 45 9.87 -2.11 9.13
N SER A 46 11.08 -2.67 9.03
CA SER A 46 11.54 -3.40 7.84
C SER A 46 10.70 -4.64 7.50
N LYS A 47 9.69 -4.98 8.32
CA LYS A 47 8.76 -6.07 8.08
C LYS A 47 7.60 -5.72 7.14
N SER A 48 7.30 -4.44 6.94
CA SER A 48 6.22 -4.01 6.04
C SER A 48 6.68 -4.19 4.59
N PRO A 49 6.01 -5.05 3.78
CA PRO A 49 6.52 -5.39 2.46
C PRO A 49 6.33 -4.25 1.46
N ILE A 50 7.34 -4.06 0.62
CA ILE A 50 7.23 -3.28 -0.62
C ILE A 50 7.01 -4.26 -1.76
N ILE A 51 5.85 -4.14 -2.41
CA ILE A 51 5.44 -4.96 -3.54
C ILE A 51 5.70 -4.15 -4.81
N VAL A 52 6.54 -4.66 -5.70
CA VAL A 52 7.00 -3.96 -6.89
C VAL A 52 6.33 -4.56 -8.12
N ILE A 53 5.65 -3.70 -8.87
CA ILE A 53 5.14 -3.97 -10.22
C ILE A 53 6.26 -3.61 -11.19
N THR A 54 6.74 -4.61 -11.94
CA THR A 54 7.79 -4.46 -12.94
C THR A 54 7.58 -5.48 -14.06
N ASP A 55 8.02 -5.19 -15.28
CA ASP A 55 7.98 -6.14 -16.40
C ASP A 55 9.13 -7.17 -16.33
N THR A 56 10.06 -6.99 -15.39
CA THR A 56 11.20 -7.89 -15.15
C THR A 56 10.92 -8.87 -14.02
N THR A 57 11.70 -9.96 -13.96
CA THR A 57 11.68 -10.87 -12.81
C THR A 57 12.47 -10.33 -11.62
N ASP A 58 13.43 -9.44 -11.89
CA ASP A 58 14.34 -8.91 -10.88
C ASP A 58 13.69 -7.76 -10.10
N VAL A 59 13.48 -7.98 -8.80
CA VAL A 59 13.03 -6.95 -7.86
C VAL A 59 14.12 -6.69 -6.80
N PRO A 60 14.18 -5.48 -6.22
CA PRO A 60 15.15 -5.16 -5.19
C PRO A 60 15.07 -6.11 -3.99
N THR A 61 16.23 -6.44 -3.39
CA THR A 61 16.32 -7.32 -2.21
C THR A 61 15.39 -6.85 -1.09
N GLY A 62 14.57 -7.77 -0.57
CA GLY A 62 13.58 -7.49 0.47
C GLY A 62 12.22 -7.01 -0.05
N SER A 63 12.06 -6.88 -1.37
CA SER A 63 10.78 -6.59 -2.01
C SER A 63 10.08 -7.86 -2.50
N ILE A 64 8.79 -7.76 -2.77
CA ILE A 64 7.97 -8.83 -3.36
C ILE A 64 7.67 -8.46 -4.81
N ASN A 65 7.81 -9.39 -5.75
CA ASN A 65 7.35 -9.17 -7.11
C ASN A 65 5.82 -9.30 -7.15
N PHE A 66 5.13 -8.27 -7.65
CA PHE A 66 3.67 -8.26 -7.74
C PHE A 66 3.12 -9.48 -8.50
N TRP A 67 3.79 -9.92 -9.57
CA TRP A 67 3.32 -11.02 -10.39
C TRP A 67 3.34 -12.36 -9.66
N ASP A 68 4.25 -12.53 -8.69
CA ASP A 68 4.25 -13.72 -7.83
C ASP A 68 2.98 -13.80 -6.98
N LEU A 69 2.47 -12.65 -6.51
CA LEU A 69 1.25 -12.54 -5.69
C LEU A 69 -0.04 -12.78 -6.47
N VAL A 70 -0.06 -12.43 -7.76
CA VAL A 70 -1.27 -12.56 -8.60
C VAL A 70 -1.25 -13.78 -9.52
N SER A 71 -0.16 -14.54 -9.55
CA SER A 71 -0.09 -15.76 -10.35
C SER A 71 -1.10 -16.82 -9.89
N ASP A 72 -1.54 -17.67 -10.82
CA ASP A 72 -2.54 -18.74 -10.58
C ASP A 72 -2.14 -19.78 -9.53
N LYS A 73 -0.94 -19.68 -8.95
CA LYS A 73 -0.53 -20.46 -7.77
C LYS A 73 -1.31 -20.09 -6.49
N VAL A 74 -2.09 -19.01 -6.51
CA VAL A 74 -3.01 -18.59 -5.43
C VAL A 74 -4.41 -19.20 -5.60
N GLU A 75 -4.55 -20.34 -6.29
CA GLU A 75 -5.80 -21.12 -6.29
C GLU A 75 -6.26 -21.51 -4.88
N GLU A 76 -5.34 -21.61 -3.91
CA GLU A 76 -5.63 -22.03 -2.54
C GLU A 76 -6.56 -21.05 -1.81
N PHE A 77 -6.41 -19.73 -1.98
CA PHE A 77 -7.26 -18.75 -1.30
C PHE A 77 -8.71 -18.80 -1.79
N ARG A 78 -8.91 -19.00 -3.10
CA ARG A 78 -10.24 -19.19 -3.70
C ARG A 78 -10.86 -20.54 -3.31
N ARG A 79 -10.06 -21.61 -3.25
CA ARG A 79 -10.50 -22.96 -2.86
C ARG A 79 -10.80 -23.09 -1.37
N MET A 80 -10.15 -22.31 -0.51
CA MET A 80 -10.42 -22.25 0.93
C MET A 80 -11.82 -21.72 1.26
N GLY A 81 -12.52 -21.08 0.30
CA GLY A 81 -13.94 -20.70 0.43
C GLY A 81 -14.26 -19.71 1.56
N GLY A 82 -13.23 -19.25 2.30
CA GLY A 82 -13.36 -18.30 3.39
C GLY A 82 -13.62 -16.92 2.84
N ARG A 83 -14.89 -16.56 2.67
CA ARG A 83 -15.26 -15.15 2.66
C ARG A 83 -15.10 -14.64 4.09
N THR A 84 -14.15 -13.75 4.30
CA THR A 84 -14.10 -12.97 5.53
C THR A 84 -15.46 -12.30 5.72
N MET A 85 -16.06 -12.45 6.90
CA MET A 85 -17.28 -11.69 7.21
C MET A 85 -16.92 -10.21 7.22
N ILE A 86 -17.64 -9.43 6.44
CA ILE A 86 -17.53 -7.97 6.41
C ILE A 86 -18.86 -7.36 6.85
N ASN A 87 -18.81 -6.23 7.55
CA ASN A 87 -19.96 -5.37 7.74
C ASN A 87 -19.88 -4.18 6.76
N PRO A 88 -20.68 -4.16 5.69
CA PRO A 88 -20.59 -3.12 4.67
C PRO A 88 -20.85 -1.70 5.19
N GLU A 89 -21.56 -1.55 6.31
CA GLU A 89 -21.91 -0.24 6.87
C GLU A 89 -20.85 0.32 7.82
N SER A 90 -19.90 -0.50 8.29
CA SER A 90 -18.89 -0.08 9.28
C SER A 90 -17.45 -0.37 8.89
N ASP A 91 -17.20 -1.36 8.04
CA ASP A 91 -15.85 -1.76 7.69
C ASP A 91 -15.31 -0.85 6.59
N THR A 92 -14.19 -0.17 6.87
CA THR A 92 -13.52 0.70 5.90
C THR A 92 -12.94 -0.12 4.75
N SER A 93 -13.42 0.15 3.54
CA SER A 93 -12.95 -0.45 2.30
C SER A 93 -11.83 0.38 1.67
N VAL A 94 -12.01 1.70 1.60
CA VAL A 94 -11.08 2.65 0.97
C VAL A 94 -10.82 3.84 1.90
N LEU A 95 -9.59 4.31 1.93
CA LEU A 95 -9.15 5.47 2.71
C LEU A 95 -8.47 6.52 1.79
N PRO A 96 -9.19 7.19 0.87
CA PRO A 96 -8.62 8.27 0.08
C PRO A 96 -8.20 9.45 0.94
N TYR A 97 -7.17 10.18 0.49
CA TYR A 97 -6.70 11.39 1.16
C TYR A 97 -7.23 12.64 0.45
N SER A 98 -7.79 13.54 1.25
CA SER A 98 -8.12 14.90 0.82
C SER A 98 -7.06 15.87 1.32
N SER A 99 -6.76 16.92 0.56
CA SER A 99 -5.81 17.96 0.95
C SER A 99 -6.23 18.73 2.21
N GLY A 100 -7.51 18.67 2.58
CA GLY A 100 -8.07 19.37 3.73
C GLY A 100 -8.05 20.90 3.54
N THR A 101 -9.02 21.59 4.13
CA THR A 101 -9.04 23.07 4.10
C THR A 101 -8.11 23.70 5.15
N THR A 102 -7.56 22.88 6.05
CA THR A 102 -6.78 23.32 7.23
C THR A 102 -5.31 22.88 7.19
N GLY A 103 -4.76 22.50 6.02
CA GLY A 103 -3.33 22.25 5.84
C GLY A 103 -2.95 20.79 5.63
N LEU A 104 -3.00 19.94 6.67
CA LEU A 104 -2.54 18.55 6.57
C LEU A 104 -3.57 17.64 5.87
N PRO A 105 -3.13 16.72 5.00
CA PRO A 105 -4.01 15.74 4.37
C PRO A 105 -4.76 14.89 5.40
N LYS A 106 -6.02 14.60 5.12
CA LYS A 106 -6.88 13.77 5.99
C LYS A 106 -7.37 12.55 5.21
N GLY A 107 -7.22 11.37 5.82
CA GLY A 107 -7.86 10.15 5.35
C GLY A 107 -9.37 10.23 5.54
N VAL A 108 -10.12 9.93 4.48
CA VAL A 108 -11.58 9.85 4.49
C VAL A 108 -11.96 8.38 4.43
N GLU A 109 -12.60 7.85 5.48
CA GLU A 109 -13.03 6.47 5.51
C GLU A 109 -14.26 6.26 4.64
N LEU A 110 -14.16 5.36 3.66
CA LEU A 110 -15.26 4.92 2.82
C LEU A 110 -15.50 3.43 3.06
N THR A 111 -16.72 3.08 3.45
CA THR A 111 -17.17 1.71 3.64
C THR A 111 -17.51 1.03 2.29
N HIS A 112 -17.99 -0.21 2.32
CA HIS A 112 -18.21 -1.03 1.11
C HIS A 112 -19.39 -0.59 0.22
#